data_AF-A0A1V0Q082-F1
#
_entry.id   AF-A0A1V0Q082-F1
#
_cell.length_a   1.000
_cell.length_b   1.000
_cell.length_c   1.000
_cell.angle_alpha   90.00
_cell.angle_beta   90.00
_cell.angle_gamma   90.00
#
_symmetry.space_group_name_H-M   'P 1'
#
loop_
_entity.id
_entity.type
_entity.pdbx_description
1 polymer ?
#
loop_
_entity_poly.entity_id
_entity_poly.type
_entity_poly.pdbx_seq_one_letter_code
_entity_poly.pdbx_strand_id
1 'polypeptide(L)'
;MSDDVHIAASWPELRAESEQDPAATQNLFLWYFGQLDKRAPDEVRSGPELWGAAGALTHGALLEKPDAMAAFLSFVLPRVAAVSDASDPGLARDSAINLGALALHDLAAAGLADAPPGDPDVLIDRLLAREPLSEKFALRTAWAALAHGRTEGLKPVLPADPGDAPPDAGQPFGQNDERILLHLFRCVRDGANPEVAQPAWEAWVKTFPLKLASDWSSWPEFLWSARAVHCVIGGDAPDGLVAWLRGQIP
;
A
#
# COMPACT_ATOMS: atom_id res chain seq x y z
N MET A 1 24.24 -34.17 4.23
CA MET A 1 22.77 -33.98 4.19
C MET A 1 22.58 -32.49 4.22
N SER A 2 22.26 -31.88 3.08
CA SER A 2 22.07 -30.43 2.99
C SER A 2 20.74 -30.10 3.64
N ASP A 3 20.78 -29.19 4.61
CA ASP A 3 19.63 -28.42 5.04
C ASP A 3 19.31 -27.46 3.89
N ASP A 4 18.56 -27.97 2.91
CA ASP A 4 17.97 -27.16 1.86
C ASP A 4 16.94 -26.25 2.51
N VAL A 5 17.40 -25.05 2.85
CA VAL A 5 16.60 -23.88 3.16
C VAL A 5 15.52 -23.78 2.09
N HIS A 6 14.28 -24.10 2.44
CA HIS A 6 13.12 -23.74 1.64
C HIS A 6 13.18 -22.23 1.44
N ILE A 7 13.58 -21.84 0.23
CA ILE A 7 13.52 -20.48 -0.27
C ILE A 7 12.10 -19.99 -0.05
N ALA A 8 11.98 -18.78 0.50
CA ALA A 8 10.73 -18.12 0.83
C ALA A 8 9.72 -18.30 -0.31
N ALA A 9 8.60 -18.98 -0.02
CA ALA A 9 7.52 -19.16 -0.98
C ALA A 9 7.04 -17.78 -1.48
N SER A 10 6.93 -17.66 -2.79
CA SER A 10 6.40 -16.48 -3.47
C SER A 10 4.92 -16.29 -3.16
N TRP A 11 4.40 -15.07 -3.26
CA TRP A 11 2.98 -14.79 -2.99
C TRP A 11 1.99 -15.67 -3.77
N PRO A 12 2.22 -16.03 -5.05
CA PRO A 12 1.37 -17.00 -5.76
C PRO A 12 1.34 -18.39 -5.11
N GLU A 13 2.45 -18.84 -4.52
CA GLU A 13 2.53 -20.14 -3.82
C GLU A 13 1.83 -20.08 -2.47
N LEU A 14 2.05 -19.00 -1.70
CA LEU A 14 1.36 -18.75 -0.43
C LEU A 14 -0.16 -18.64 -0.63
N ARG A 15 -0.60 -18.01 -1.73
CA ARG A 15 -2.00 -17.92 -2.12
C ARG A 15 -2.59 -19.28 -2.47
N ALA A 16 -1.90 -20.07 -3.30
CA ALA A 16 -2.36 -21.40 -3.69
C ALA A 16 -2.50 -22.35 -2.49
N GLU A 17 -1.64 -22.22 -1.48
CA GLU A 17 -1.74 -22.96 -0.21
C GLU A 17 -2.90 -22.44 0.67
N SER A 18 -3.10 -21.11 0.74
CA SER A 18 -4.19 -20.49 1.51
C SER A 18 -5.59 -20.86 0.98
N GLU A 19 -5.73 -21.02 -0.35
CA GLU A 19 -6.97 -21.42 -1.01
C GLU A 19 -7.35 -22.89 -0.66
N GLN A 20 -6.39 -23.70 -0.22
CA GLN A 20 -6.60 -25.10 0.13
C GLN A 20 -6.90 -25.33 1.62
N ASP A 21 -6.43 -24.44 2.51
CA ASP A 21 -6.69 -24.51 3.94
C ASP A 21 -6.72 -23.11 4.61
N PRO A 22 -7.91 -22.58 4.96
CA PRO A 22 -8.04 -21.28 5.61
C PRO A 22 -7.41 -21.18 7.01
N ALA A 23 -7.14 -22.31 7.68
CA ALA A 23 -6.37 -22.35 8.93
C ALA A 23 -4.86 -22.39 8.66
N ALA A 24 -4.44 -22.92 7.51
CA ALA A 24 -3.07 -22.81 7.04
C ALA A 24 -2.70 -21.36 6.76
N THR A 25 -3.60 -20.52 6.22
CA THR A 25 -3.35 -19.07 6.06
C THR A 25 -2.88 -18.42 7.36
N GLN A 26 -3.60 -18.66 8.46
CA GLN A 26 -3.23 -18.16 9.78
C GLN A 26 -1.87 -18.73 10.25
N ASN A 27 -1.64 -20.03 10.07
CA ASN A 27 -0.37 -20.66 10.45
C ASN A 27 0.82 -20.23 9.56
N LEU A 28 0.59 -19.89 8.30
CA LEU A 28 1.56 -19.44 7.32
C LEU A 28 1.99 -18.00 7.59
N PHE A 29 1.03 -17.13 7.94
CA PHE A 29 1.31 -15.81 8.48
C PHE A 29 2.05 -15.89 9.81
N LEU A 30 1.59 -16.73 10.76
CA LEU A 30 2.29 -16.96 12.03
C LEU A 30 3.68 -17.57 11.83
N TRP A 31 3.88 -18.40 10.81
CA TRP A 31 5.19 -18.93 10.45
C TRP A 31 6.07 -17.83 9.86
N TYR A 32 5.60 -17.09 8.86
CA TYR A 32 6.35 -16.00 8.22
C TYR A 32 6.73 -14.91 9.24
N PHE A 33 5.76 -14.46 10.05
CA PHE A 33 6.00 -13.51 11.13
C PHE A 33 6.72 -14.11 12.33
N GLY A 34 6.58 -15.42 12.58
CA GLY A 34 7.36 -16.15 13.58
C GLY A 34 8.82 -16.35 13.17
N GLN A 35 9.12 -16.39 11.86
CA GLN A 35 10.49 -16.31 11.34
C GLN A 35 11.04 -14.88 11.47
N LEU A 36 10.20 -13.86 11.35
CA LEU A 36 10.57 -12.47 11.66
C LEU A 36 10.78 -12.26 13.17
N ASP A 37 10.03 -12.94 14.04
CA ASP A 37 10.13 -12.86 15.51
C ASP A 37 11.38 -13.52 16.09
N LYS A 38 11.85 -14.60 15.44
CA LYS A 38 13.10 -15.28 15.83
C LYS A 38 14.36 -14.51 15.43
N ARG A 39 14.21 -13.43 14.66
CA ARG A 39 15.29 -12.60 14.16
C ARG A 39 15.37 -11.34 15.01
N ALA A 40 16.58 -10.91 15.34
CA ALA A 40 16.76 -9.64 16.03
C ALA A 40 16.26 -8.48 15.12
N PRO A 41 15.84 -7.31 15.65
CA PRO A 41 15.34 -6.19 14.83
C PRO A 41 16.31 -5.73 13.73
N ASP A 42 17.61 -5.88 13.96
CA ASP A 42 18.71 -5.64 13.03
C ASP A 42 18.89 -6.76 11.98
N GLU A 43 18.20 -7.89 12.14
CA GLU A 43 18.17 -9.05 11.23
C GLU A 43 16.91 -9.12 10.35
N VAL A 44 15.97 -8.17 10.46
CA VAL A 44 14.95 -7.93 9.42
C VAL A 44 15.69 -7.34 8.21
N ARG A 45 16.19 -8.23 7.36
CA ARG A 45 17.30 -7.94 6.44
C ARG A 45 16.91 -7.16 5.19
N SER A 46 15.62 -6.97 4.88
CA SER A 46 15.28 -6.22 3.66
C SER A 46 13.86 -5.61 3.67
N GLY A 47 13.75 -4.34 3.25
CA GLY A 47 12.46 -3.67 3.05
C GLY A 47 11.43 -4.39 2.12
N PRO A 48 11.84 -5.23 1.15
CA PRO A 48 10.93 -6.12 0.41
C PRO A 48 10.10 -7.08 1.27
N GLU A 49 10.63 -7.61 2.38
CA GLU A 49 9.88 -8.51 3.28
C GLU A 49 8.73 -7.75 3.96
N LEU A 50 9.01 -6.54 4.45
CA LEU A 50 8.00 -5.67 5.06
C LEU A 50 6.92 -5.24 4.05
N TRP A 51 7.33 -4.92 2.83
CA TRP A 51 6.42 -4.56 1.75
C TRP A 51 5.49 -5.73 1.37
N GLY A 52 6.04 -6.94 1.27
CA GLY A 52 5.27 -8.17 1.03
C GLY A 52 4.27 -8.44 2.16
N ALA A 53 4.71 -8.32 3.42
CA ALA A 53 3.86 -8.45 4.60
C ALA A 53 2.69 -7.44 4.59
N ALA A 54 2.98 -6.17 4.32
CA ALA A 54 1.97 -5.13 4.19
C ALA A 54 0.94 -5.49 3.12
N GLY A 55 1.38 -5.94 1.93
CA GLY A 55 0.46 -6.32 0.88
C GLY A 55 -0.44 -7.51 1.22
N ALA A 56 0.10 -8.52 1.89
CA ALA A 56 -0.65 -9.69 2.31
C ALA A 56 -1.67 -9.36 3.42
N LEU A 57 -1.29 -8.49 4.37
CA LEU A 57 -2.20 -7.98 5.41
C LEU A 57 -3.31 -7.11 4.81
N THR A 58 -2.99 -6.23 3.86
CA THR A 58 -3.99 -5.42 3.16
C THR A 58 -4.98 -6.30 2.41
N HIS A 59 -4.51 -7.32 1.70
CA HIS A 59 -5.37 -8.30 1.04
C HIS A 59 -6.33 -8.98 2.02
N GLY A 60 -5.78 -9.61 3.06
CA GLY A 60 -6.57 -10.39 4.01
C GLY A 60 -7.60 -9.53 4.74
N ALA A 61 -7.27 -8.26 5.03
CA ALA A 61 -8.15 -7.37 5.77
C ALA A 61 -9.31 -6.87 4.89
N LEU A 62 -9.04 -6.62 3.61
CA LEU A 62 -10.07 -6.20 2.66
C LEU A 62 -11.01 -7.36 2.26
N LEU A 63 -10.46 -8.54 1.96
CA LEU A 63 -11.19 -9.60 1.26
C LEU A 63 -11.57 -10.84 2.09
N GLU A 64 -10.81 -11.19 3.12
CA GLU A 64 -10.98 -12.51 3.74
C GLU A 64 -11.64 -12.46 5.13
N LYS A 65 -10.90 -12.01 6.14
CA LYS A 65 -11.28 -12.15 7.55
C LYS A 65 -10.78 -10.95 8.35
N PRO A 66 -11.50 -9.83 8.38
CA PRO A 66 -11.04 -8.59 9.03
C PRO A 66 -10.67 -8.82 10.51
N ASP A 67 -11.48 -9.58 11.24
CA ASP A 67 -11.22 -9.87 12.67
C ASP A 67 -9.94 -10.70 12.89
N ALA A 68 -9.65 -11.64 11.99
CA ALA A 68 -8.42 -12.43 12.06
C ALA A 68 -7.20 -11.56 11.74
N MET A 69 -7.33 -10.65 10.78
CA MET A 69 -6.26 -9.72 10.41
C MET A 69 -6.01 -8.65 11.47
N ALA A 70 -7.04 -8.20 12.19
CA ALA A 70 -6.88 -7.31 13.34
C ALA A 70 -5.93 -7.91 14.39
N ALA A 71 -6.11 -9.19 14.72
CA ALA A 71 -5.22 -9.89 15.65
C ALA A 71 -3.77 -10.01 15.13
N PHE A 72 -3.59 -10.21 13.83
CA PHE A 72 -2.27 -10.22 13.20
C PHE A 72 -1.61 -8.85 13.20
N LEU A 73 -2.36 -7.81 12.87
CA LEU A 73 -1.88 -6.44 12.86
C LEU A 73 -1.39 -6.05 14.25
N SER A 74 -2.15 -6.30 15.32
CA SER A 74 -1.70 -6.04 16.70
C SER A 74 -0.37 -6.75 17.06
N PHE A 75 -0.05 -7.88 16.43
CA PHE A 75 1.25 -8.56 16.61
C PHE A 75 2.38 -7.93 15.78
N VAL A 76 2.08 -7.48 14.56
CA VAL A 76 3.08 -6.98 13.60
C VAL A 76 3.45 -5.51 13.86
N LEU A 77 2.48 -4.68 14.25
CA LEU A 77 2.63 -3.23 14.38
C LEU A 77 3.77 -2.78 15.30
N PRO A 78 3.97 -3.35 16.51
CA PRO A 78 5.07 -2.93 17.38
C PRO A 78 6.46 -3.19 16.77
N ARG A 79 6.58 -4.22 15.91
CA ARG A 79 7.84 -4.60 15.27
C ARG A 79 8.16 -3.71 14.08
N VAL A 80 7.14 -3.36 13.30
CA VAL A 80 7.32 -2.42 12.18
C VAL A 80 7.75 -1.04 12.68
N ALA A 81 7.16 -0.59 13.78
CA ALA A 81 7.58 0.65 14.42
C ALA A 81 9.03 0.61 14.88
N ALA A 82 9.47 -0.47 15.55
CA ALA A 82 10.86 -0.61 15.96
C ALA A 82 11.84 -0.56 14.77
N VAL A 83 11.48 -1.17 13.63
CA VAL A 83 12.29 -1.16 12.40
C VAL A 83 12.27 0.22 11.72
N SER A 84 11.13 0.92 11.72
CA SER A 84 11.01 2.27 11.16
C SER A 84 11.73 3.33 12.02
N ASP A 85 11.67 3.21 13.35
CA ASP A 85 12.37 4.11 14.27
C ASP A 85 13.89 3.92 14.21
N ALA A 86 14.36 2.69 13.96
CA ALA A 86 15.77 2.36 13.78
C ALA A 86 16.29 2.63 12.36
N SER A 87 15.44 3.09 11.44
CA SER A 87 15.78 3.33 10.04
C SER A 87 16.73 4.54 9.90
N ASP A 88 17.78 4.38 9.09
CA ASP A 88 18.68 5.44 8.64
C ASP A 88 18.12 6.09 7.35
N PRO A 89 17.74 7.38 7.38
CA PRO A 89 17.22 8.09 6.21
C PRO A 89 18.11 8.02 4.96
N GLY A 90 19.38 7.63 5.07
CA GLY A 90 20.33 7.46 3.96
C GLY A 90 20.19 6.18 3.13
N LEU A 91 19.46 5.14 3.58
CA LEU A 91 19.51 3.81 2.94
C LEU A 91 18.25 3.42 2.13
N ALA A 92 18.44 2.79 0.97
CA ALA A 92 17.37 2.42 0.03
C ALA A 92 16.33 1.45 0.62
N ARG A 93 16.79 0.54 1.50
CA ARG A 93 15.93 -0.40 2.24
C ARG A 93 14.87 0.31 3.09
N ASP A 94 15.14 1.56 3.48
CA ASP A 94 14.31 2.34 4.39
C ASP A 94 13.09 2.94 3.69
N SER A 95 13.12 3.13 2.36
CA SER A 95 11.94 3.54 1.58
C SER A 95 10.87 2.46 1.55
N ALA A 96 11.25 1.20 1.38
CA ALA A 96 10.30 0.08 1.46
C ALA A 96 9.79 -0.16 2.89
N ILE A 97 10.62 0.12 3.90
CA ILE A 97 10.20 0.10 5.30
C ILE A 97 9.12 1.16 5.55
N ASN A 98 9.34 2.41 5.13
CA ASN A 98 8.40 3.50 5.34
C ASN A 98 7.09 3.29 4.56
N LEU A 99 7.16 2.79 3.32
CA LEU A 99 5.97 2.43 2.55
C LEU A 99 5.16 1.29 3.21
N GLY A 100 5.83 0.28 3.74
CA GLY A 100 5.17 -0.79 4.49
C GLY A 100 4.51 -0.27 5.77
N ALA A 101 5.20 0.60 6.52
CA ALA A 101 4.65 1.23 7.72
C ALA A 101 3.41 2.09 7.41
N LEU A 102 3.44 2.89 6.33
CA LEU A 102 2.29 3.67 5.87
C LEU A 102 1.10 2.79 5.52
N ALA A 103 1.31 1.68 4.80
CA ALA A 103 0.23 0.75 4.48
C ALA A 103 -0.44 0.18 5.75
N LEU A 104 0.32 -0.06 6.82
CA LEU A 104 -0.23 -0.49 8.10
C LEU A 104 -0.98 0.63 8.84
N HIS A 105 -0.49 1.88 8.78
CA HIS A 105 -1.24 3.03 9.28
C HIS A 105 -2.59 3.19 8.59
N ASP A 106 -2.66 2.96 7.28
CA ASP A 106 -3.92 3.08 6.54
C ASP A 106 -4.91 1.96 6.83
N LEU A 107 -4.41 0.75 7.09
CA LEU A 107 -5.28 -0.33 7.60
C LEU A 107 -5.86 0.03 8.97
N ALA A 108 -5.05 0.60 9.86
CA ALA A 108 -5.54 1.06 11.15
C ALA A 108 -6.54 2.23 11.01
N ALA A 109 -6.24 3.20 10.13
CA ALA A 109 -7.15 4.31 9.85
C ALA A 109 -8.48 3.82 9.26
N ALA A 110 -8.50 2.70 8.54
CA ALA A 110 -9.71 2.05 8.05
C ALA A 110 -10.47 1.25 9.14
N GLY A 111 -10.07 1.35 10.41
CA GLY A 111 -10.69 0.67 11.55
C GLY A 111 -10.38 -0.83 11.63
N LEU A 112 -9.37 -1.32 10.89
CA LEU A 112 -9.03 -2.74 10.82
C LEU A 112 -7.98 -3.16 11.85
N ALA A 113 -7.31 -2.21 12.49
CA ALA A 113 -6.34 -2.44 13.57
C ALA A 113 -6.09 -1.17 14.38
N ASP A 114 -5.36 -1.33 15.49
CA ASP A 114 -4.77 -0.20 16.19
C ASP A 114 -3.72 0.49 15.30
N ALA A 115 -3.55 1.80 15.47
CA ALA A 115 -2.51 2.54 14.75
C ALA A 115 -1.11 2.06 15.17
N PRO A 116 -0.19 1.79 14.21
CA PRO A 116 1.21 1.62 14.57
C PRO A 116 1.74 2.91 15.20
N PRO A 117 2.75 2.83 16.07
CA PRO A 117 3.47 4.03 16.48
C PRO A 117 4.35 4.54 15.33
N GLY A 118 4.50 5.86 15.29
CA GLY A 118 5.03 6.59 14.13
C GLY A 118 4.01 7.60 13.64
N ASP A 119 4.49 8.72 13.11
CA ASP A 119 3.63 9.73 12.50
C ASP A 119 3.65 9.52 10.97
N PRO A 120 2.50 9.20 10.33
CA PRO A 120 2.41 9.06 8.88
C PRO A 120 2.99 10.25 8.12
N ASP A 121 2.83 11.47 8.65
CA ASP A 121 3.36 12.68 8.00
C ASP A 121 4.89 12.68 7.98
N VAL A 122 5.53 12.24 9.06
CA VAL A 122 6.99 12.10 9.15
C VAL A 122 7.50 11.02 8.20
N LEU A 123 6.77 9.91 8.05
CA LEU A 123 7.13 8.85 7.11
C LEU A 123 7.05 9.33 5.65
N ILE A 124 6.02 10.12 5.31
CA ILE A 124 5.86 10.73 4.00
C ILE A 124 6.97 11.75 3.74
N ASP A 125 7.27 12.62 4.70
CA ASP A 125 8.34 13.61 4.56
C ASP A 125 9.70 12.94 4.28
N ARG A 126 9.99 11.83 4.97
CA ARG A 126 11.19 11.03 4.72
C ARG A 126 11.22 10.41 3.32
N LEU A 127 10.06 9.99 2.79
CA LEU A 127 9.96 9.45 1.43
C LEU A 127 10.14 10.54 0.37
N LEU A 128 9.55 11.72 0.58
CA LEU A 128 9.59 12.84 -0.37
C LEU A 128 10.91 13.60 -0.37
N ALA A 129 11.66 13.58 0.74
CA ALA A 129 12.98 14.19 0.82
C ALA A 129 14.07 13.46 0.00
N ARG A 130 13.72 12.36 -0.68
CA ARG A 130 14.67 11.46 -1.33
C ARG A 130 14.39 11.33 -2.82
N GLU A 131 15.46 11.15 -3.59
CA GLU A 131 15.33 10.74 -4.98
C GLU A 131 14.82 9.28 -5.03
N PRO A 132 13.77 8.99 -5.81
CA PRO A 132 13.19 7.66 -5.85
C PRO A 132 14.17 6.66 -6.47
N LEU A 133 14.28 5.48 -5.85
CA LEU A 133 15.20 4.41 -6.28
C LEU A 133 14.85 3.81 -7.64
N SER A 134 13.59 3.92 -8.04
CA SER A 134 13.06 3.49 -9.32
C SER A 134 11.73 4.19 -9.60
N GLU A 135 11.27 4.12 -10.85
CA GLU A 135 9.94 4.59 -11.26
C GLU A 135 8.82 3.96 -10.42
N LYS A 136 8.91 2.66 -10.15
CA LYS A 136 7.94 1.95 -9.30
C LYS A 136 7.91 2.48 -7.86
N PHE A 137 9.08 2.83 -7.30
CA PHE A 137 9.13 3.46 -5.97
C PHE A 137 8.59 4.89 -6.00
N ALA A 138 8.87 5.66 -7.06
CA ALA A 138 8.32 7.00 -7.23
C ALA A 138 6.78 6.96 -7.24
N LEU A 139 6.20 6.04 -8.02
CA LEU A 139 4.75 5.84 -8.09
C LEU A 139 4.15 5.46 -6.74
N ARG A 140 4.79 4.55 -5.99
CA ARG A 140 4.32 4.16 -4.65
C ARG A 140 4.36 5.30 -3.64
N THR A 141 5.46 6.04 -3.62
CA THR A 141 5.58 7.24 -2.77
C THR A 141 4.49 8.25 -3.11
N ALA A 142 4.21 8.44 -4.41
CA ALA A 142 3.15 9.34 -4.84
C ALA A 142 1.75 8.87 -4.42
N TRP A 143 1.44 7.59 -4.58
CA TRP A 143 0.18 7.01 -4.09
C TRP A 143 0.01 7.20 -2.57
N ALA A 144 1.03 6.85 -1.80
CA ALA A 144 1.00 6.99 -0.35
C ALA A 144 0.80 8.46 0.05
N ALA A 145 1.58 9.39 -0.48
CA ALA A 145 1.42 10.81 -0.15
C ALA A 145 0.02 11.36 -0.50
N LEU A 146 -0.52 10.99 -1.67
CA LEU A 146 -1.88 11.39 -2.06
C LEU A 146 -2.97 10.82 -1.15
N ALA A 147 -2.82 9.58 -0.69
CA ALA A 147 -3.75 8.95 0.26
C ALA A 147 -3.82 9.70 1.60
N HIS A 148 -2.80 10.48 1.92
CA HIS A 148 -2.72 11.34 3.10
C HIS A 148 -2.94 12.83 2.78
N GLY A 149 -3.39 13.17 1.56
CA GLY A 149 -3.67 14.55 1.15
C GLY A 149 -2.42 15.43 0.97
N ARG A 150 -1.23 14.82 0.89
CA ARG A 150 0.03 15.55 0.78
C ARG A 150 0.38 15.77 -0.69
N THR A 151 0.22 17.01 -1.17
CA THR A 151 0.60 17.40 -2.55
C THR A 151 1.93 18.15 -2.62
N GLU A 152 2.39 18.69 -1.50
CA GLU A 152 3.66 19.39 -1.39
C GLU A 152 4.82 18.40 -1.56
N GLY A 153 5.84 18.79 -2.33
CA GLY A 153 7.00 17.92 -2.56
C GLY A 153 6.77 16.72 -3.49
N LEU A 154 5.56 16.50 -4.01
CA LEU A 154 5.27 15.38 -4.92
C LEU A 154 5.76 15.57 -6.35
N LYS A 155 5.86 16.80 -6.82
CA LYS A 155 6.23 17.12 -8.21
C LYS A 155 7.49 16.40 -8.72
N PRO A 156 8.58 16.24 -7.95
CA PRO A 156 9.79 15.53 -8.38
C PRO A 156 9.62 14.01 -8.53
N VAL A 157 8.63 13.41 -7.87
CA VAL A 157 8.37 11.95 -7.91
C VAL A 157 7.18 11.59 -8.80
N LEU A 158 6.42 12.59 -9.26
CA LEU A 158 5.34 12.38 -10.21
C LEU A 158 5.90 12.09 -11.61
N PRO A 159 5.18 11.27 -12.40
CA PRO A 159 5.46 11.10 -13.82
C PRO A 159 5.51 12.45 -14.54
N ALA A 160 6.31 12.53 -15.60
CA ALA A 160 6.40 13.76 -16.39
C ALA A 160 5.01 14.16 -16.89
N ASP A 161 4.58 15.37 -16.53
CA ASP A 161 3.27 15.88 -16.92
C ASP A 161 3.25 16.14 -18.43
N PRO A 162 2.44 15.41 -19.23
CA PRO A 162 2.30 15.69 -20.66
C PRO A 162 1.58 17.03 -20.95
N GLY A 163 1.13 17.74 -19.91
CA GLY A 163 0.51 19.07 -19.95
C GLY A 163 -0.77 19.11 -19.10
N ASP A 164 -1.18 20.32 -18.70
CA ASP A 164 -2.34 20.60 -17.83
C ASP A 164 -3.70 20.14 -18.39
N ALA A 165 -3.76 19.60 -19.61
CA ALA A 165 -4.98 19.00 -20.11
C ALA A 165 -5.34 17.80 -19.21
N PRO A 166 -6.48 17.80 -18.50
CA PRO A 166 -7.03 16.54 -18.03
C PRO A 166 -7.14 15.60 -19.24
N PRO A 167 -7.00 14.27 -19.08
CA PRO A 167 -7.41 13.37 -20.15
C PRO A 167 -8.82 13.80 -20.58
N ASP A 168 -9.00 14.12 -21.87
CA ASP A 168 -10.26 14.66 -22.39
C ASP A 168 -11.42 13.84 -21.80
N ALA A 169 -12.49 14.50 -21.37
CA ALA A 169 -13.68 13.81 -20.87
C ALA A 169 -14.14 12.77 -21.92
N GLY A 170 -13.87 11.48 -21.66
CA GLY A 170 -14.12 10.38 -22.59
C GLY A 170 -12.88 9.63 -23.12
N GLN A 171 -11.64 10.09 -22.89
CA GLN A 171 -10.47 9.23 -23.05
C GLN A 171 -10.37 8.30 -21.84
N PRO A 172 -10.43 6.96 -22.02
CA PRO A 172 -10.22 6.05 -20.92
C PRO A 172 -8.81 6.27 -20.37
N PHE A 173 -8.67 6.37 -19.05
CA PHE A 173 -7.38 6.35 -18.36
C PHE A 173 -6.53 5.12 -18.75
N GLY A 174 -7.17 4.07 -19.30
CA GLY A 174 -6.50 2.89 -19.80
C GLY A 174 -5.78 2.14 -18.68
N GLN A 175 -4.78 1.34 -19.03
CA GLN A 175 -3.89 0.68 -18.07
C GLN A 175 -2.76 1.62 -17.60
N ASN A 176 -2.89 2.95 -17.73
CA ASN A 176 -1.80 3.88 -17.45
C ASN A 176 -1.93 4.50 -16.05
N ASP A 177 -1.14 3.98 -15.12
CA ASP A 177 -1.15 4.36 -13.70
C ASP A 177 -0.66 5.78 -13.48
N GLU A 178 0.28 6.22 -14.31
CA GLU A 178 0.83 7.57 -14.28
C GLU A 178 -0.25 8.61 -14.56
N ARG A 179 -1.10 8.37 -15.56
CA ARG A 179 -2.21 9.28 -15.91
C ARG A 179 -3.28 9.31 -14.82
N ILE A 180 -3.57 8.17 -14.21
CA ILE A 180 -4.52 8.09 -13.08
C ILE A 180 -3.96 8.88 -11.90
N LEU A 181 -2.71 8.61 -11.52
CA LEU A 181 -2.03 9.26 -10.41
C LEU A 181 -1.92 10.78 -10.61
N LEU A 182 -1.53 11.24 -11.80
CA LEU A 182 -1.47 12.68 -12.14
C LEU A 182 -2.84 13.36 -12.04
N HIS A 183 -3.90 12.69 -12.50
CA HIS A 183 -5.26 13.22 -12.41
C HIS A 183 -5.73 13.31 -10.96
N LEU A 184 -5.49 12.27 -10.16
CA LEU A 184 -5.85 12.29 -8.73
C LEU A 184 -5.03 13.33 -7.97
N PHE A 185 -3.74 13.50 -8.29
CA PHE A 185 -2.93 14.59 -7.75
C PHE A 185 -3.56 15.96 -8.02
N ARG A 186 -4.01 16.22 -9.25
CA ARG A 186 -4.72 17.48 -9.58
C ARG A 186 -6.02 17.62 -8.79
N CYS A 187 -6.80 16.55 -8.67
CA CYS A 187 -8.04 16.55 -7.90
C CYS A 187 -7.79 16.91 -6.42
N VAL A 188 -6.78 16.30 -5.79
CA VAL A 188 -6.41 16.61 -4.40
C VAL A 188 -5.91 18.06 -4.29
N ARG A 189 -4.98 18.47 -5.15
CA ARG A 189 -4.37 19.81 -5.14
C ARG A 189 -5.43 20.92 -5.30
N ASP A 190 -6.38 20.71 -6.19
CA ASP A 190 -7.38 21.71 -6.55
C ASP A 190 -8.65 21.62 -5.69
N GLY A 191 -8.71 20.69 -4.73
CA GLY A 191 -9.89 20.47 -3.88
C GLY A 191 -11.13 20.09 -4.70
N ALA A 192 -10.97 19.24 -5.70
CA ALA A 192 -12.03 18.85 -6.62
C ALA A 192 -13.11 18.02 -5.92
N ASN A 193 -14.30 17.96 -6.53
CA ASN A 193 -15.36 17.06 -6.10
C ASN A 193 -15.05 15.60 -6.48
N PRO A 194 -15.51 14.60 -5.70
CA PRO A 194 -15.28 13.18 -5.99
C PRO A 194 -15.79 12.72 -7.37
N GLU A 195 -16.84 13.35 -7.92
CA GLU A 195 -17.34 13.09 -9.28
C GLU A 195 -16.26 13.32 -10.36
N VAL A 196 -15.30 14.22 -10.12
CA VAL A 196 -14.19 14.50 -11.04
C VAL A 196 -13.14 13.37 -11.01
N ALA A 197 -12.96 12.74 -9.85
CA ALA A 197 -12.02 11.63 -9.66
C ALA A 197 -12.61 10.28 -10.08
N GLN A 198 -13.94 10.15 -10.11
CA GLN A 198 -14.64 8.89 -10.34
C GLN A 198 -14.23 8.16 -11.63
N PRO A 199 -14.10 8.80 -12.80
CA PRO A 199 -13.68 8.09 -14.00
C PRO A 199 -12.25 7.50 -13.90
N ALA A 200 -11.36 8.14 -13.14
CA ALA A 200 -10.00 7.65 -12.89
C ALA A 200 -10.01 6.45 -11.95
N TRP A 201 -10.82 6.55 -10.89
CA TRP A 201 -11.06 5.46 -9.95
C TRP A 201 -11.63 4.22 -10.63
N GLU A 202 -12.69 4.36 -11.43
CA GLU A 202 -13.31 3.24 -12.14
C GLU A 202 -12.34 2.53 -13.10
N ALA A 203 -11.50 3.30 -13.78
CA ALA A 203 -10.46 2.74 -14.65
C ALA A 203 -9.37 1.99 -13.87
N TRP A 204 -8.97 2.53 -12.71
CA TRP A 204 -8.04 1.85 -11.80
C TRP A 204 -8.60 0.51 -11.31
N VAL A 205 -9.82 0.52 -10.74
CA VAL A 205 -10.50 -0.70 -10.25
C VAL A 205 -10.61 -1.76 -11.34
N LYS A 206 -11.02 -1.36 -12.54
CA LYS A 206 -11.18 -2.28 -13.68
C LYS A 206 -9.86 -2.93 -14.12
N THR A 207 -8.75 -2.22 -14.02
CA THR A 207 -7.44 -2.72 -14.49
C THR A 207 -6.59 -3.35 -13.39
N PHE A 208 -6.94 -3.11 -12.12
CA PHE A 208 -6.21 -3.60 -10.95
C PHE A 208 -5.98 -5.12 -10.96
N PRO A 209 -6.96 -6.01 -11.26
CA PRO A 209 -6.71 -7.45 -11.26
C PRO A 209 -5.61 -7.90 -12.24
N LEU A 210 -5.56 -7.28 -13.43
CA LEU A 210 -4.52 -7.56 -14.44
C LEU A 210 -3.15 -7.04 -13.99
N LYS A 211 -3.13 -5.89 -13.31
CA LYS A 211 -1.89 -5.27 -12.79
C LYS A 211 -1.33 -6.01 -11.60
N LEU A 212 -2.21 -6.50 -10.73
CA LEU A 212 -1.85 -7.38 -9.62
C LEU A 212 -1.27 -8.70 -10.14
N ALA A 213 -1.88 -9.30 -11.17
CA ALA A 213 -1.39 -10.55 -11.78
C ALA A 213 -0.04 -10.42 -12.52
N SER A 214 0.34 -9.20 -12.92
CA SER A 214 1.60 -8.89 -13.60
C SER A 214 2.65 -8.29 -12.67
N ASP A 215 2.42 -8.33 -11.36
CA ASP A 215 3.26 -7.72 -10.31
C ASP A 215 3.53 -6.22 -10.50
N TRP A 216 2.75 -5.54 -11.34
CA TRP A 216 2.88 -4.11 -11.59
C TRP A 216 2.30 -3.28 -10.47
N SER A 217 1.24 -3.78 -9.83
CA SER A 217 0.60 -3.14 -8.68
C SER A 217 0.51 -4.05 -7.46
N SER A 218 -0.03 -3.53 -6.35
CA SER A 218 -0.15 -4.23 -5.07
C SER A 218 -1.38 -3.76 -4.30
N TRP A 219 -1.81 -4.58 -3.34
CA TRP A 219 -2.93 -4.26 -2.46
C TRP A 219 -2.79 -2.94 -1.68
N PRO A 220 -1.61 -2.53 -1.19
CA PRO A 220 -1.44 -1.22 -0.54
C PRO A 220 -1.70 -0.06 -1.51
N GLU A 221 -1.24 -0.15 -2.76
CA GLU A 221 -1.52 0.88 -3.77
C GLU A 221 -3.02 0.97 -4.09
N PHE A 222 -3.73 -0.17 -4.09
CA PHE A 222 -5.19 -0.18 -4.22
C PHE A 222 -5.89 0.49 -3.03
N LEU A 223 -5.44 0.24 -1.80
CA LEU A 223 -5.95 0.92 -0.61
C LEU A 223 -5.65 2.43 -0.62
N TRP A 224 -4.44 2.83 -1.04
CA TRP A 224 -4.03 4.23 -1.11
C TRP A 224 -4.82 5.02 -2.16
N SER A 225 -4.98 4.46 -3.35
CA SER A 225 -5.83 5.05 -4.40
C SER A 225 -7.27 5.22 -3.95
N ALA A 226 -7.83 4.20 -3.29
CA ALA A 226 -9.15 4.24 -2.68
C ALA A 226 -9.28 5.35 -1.64
N ARG A 227 -8.30 5.48 -0.74
CA ARG A 227 -8.29 6.50 0.31
C ARG A 227 -8.14 7.92 -0.27
N ALA A 228 -7.30 8.10 -1.28
CA ALA A 228 -7.19 9.38 -1.98
C ALA A 228 -8.53 9.81 -2.60
N VAL A 229 -9.26 8.88 -3.22
CA VAL A 229 -10.57 9.18 -3.82
C VAL A 229 -11.66 9.39 -2.77
N HIS A 230 -11.81 8.45 -1.84
CA HIS A 230 -12.94 8.43 -0.91
C HIS A 230 -12.74 9.36 0.29
N CYS A 231 -11.57 9.33 0.92
CA CYS A 231 -11.34 10.08 2.17
C CYS A 231 -10.78 11.48 1.91
N VAL A 232 -9.87 11.62 0.95
CA VAL A 232 -9.20 12.91 0.70
C VAL A 232 -10.04 13.78 -0.23
N ILE A 233 -10.40 13.27 -1.42
CA ILE A 233 -11.21 14.03 -2.39
C ILE A 233 -12.68 14.04 -1.96
N GLY A 234 -13.23 12.88 -1.56
CA GLY A 234 -14.61 12.76 -1.12
C GLY A 234 -14.92 13.45 0.21
N GLY A 235 -13.91 13.64 1.07
CA GLY A 235 -14.05 14.26 2.39
C GLY A 235 -14.75 13.38 3.43
N ASP A 236 -14.97 12.10 3.13
CA ASP A 236 -15.66 11.17 4.02
C ASP A 236 -14.71 10.57 5.08
N ALA A 237 -15.27 10.30 6.26
CA ALA A 237 -14.55 9.66 7.34
C ALA A 237 -14.08 8.24 6.95
N PRO A 238 -12.92 7.77 7.46
CA PRO A 238 -12.38 6.45 7.15
C PRO A 238 -13.29 5.27 7.49
N ASP A 239 -14.24 5.44 8.41
CA ASP A 239 -15.12 4.39 8.95
C ASP A 239 -16.03 3.71 7.89
N GLY A 240 -16.13 4.28 6.68
CA GLY A 240 -16.84 3.70 5.53
C GLY A 240 -15.94 3.05 4.46
N LEU A 241 -14.62 3.23 4.52
CA LEU A 241 -13.70 2.91 3.43
C LEU A 241 -13.70 1.42 3.07
N VAL A 242 -13.70 0.54 4.08
CA VAL A 242 -13.68 -0.92 3.88
C VAL A 242 -14.99 -1.41 3.26
N ALA A 243 -16.13 -0.91 3.75
CA ALA A 243 -17.44 -1.27 3.22
C ALA A 243 -17.59 -0.79 1.76
N TRP A 244 -17.14 0.42 1.47
CA TRP A 244 -17.10 0.96 0.11
C TRP A 244 -16.23 0.09 -0.80
N LEU A 245 -14.99 -0.20 -0.41
CA LEU A 245 -14.04 -1.02 -1.18
C LEU A 245 -14.62 -2.40 -1.52
N ARG A 246 -15.27 -3.08 -0.56
CA ARG A 246 -15.90 -4.39 -0.80
C ARG A 246 -17.02 -4.34 -1.83
N GLY A 247 -17.71 -3.21 -1.97
CA GLY A 247 -18.70 -3.00 -3.03
C GLY A 247 -18.10 -2.72 -4.40
N GLN A 248 -16.80 -2.39 -4.49
CA GLN A 248 -16.12 -2.07 -5.74
C GLN A 248 -15.34 -3.25 -6.34
N ILE A 249 -14.96 -4.24 -5.53
CA ILE A 249 -14.20 -5.41 -6.00
C ILE A 249 -15.19 -6.37 -6.69
N PRO A 250 -14.98 -6.70 -7.98
CA PRO A 250 -15.89 -7.55 -8.76
C PRO A 250 -15.92 -9.01 -8.33
#